data_AF-A0A1D1UV88-F1
#
_entry.id   AF-A0A1D1UV88-F1
#
_cell.length_a   1.000
_cell.length_b   1.000
_cell.length_c   1.000
_cell.angle_alpha   90.00
_cell.angle_beta   90.00
_cell.angle_gamma   90.00
#
_symmetry.space_group_name_H-M   'P 1'
#
loop_
_entity.id
_entity.type
_entity.pdbx_description
1 polymer ?
#
loop_
_entity_poly.entity_id
_entity_poly.type
_entity_poly.pdbx_seq_one_letter_code
_entity_poly.pdbx_strand_id
1 'polypeptide(L)'
;MFRCSPQVIFGGRRRMFLPKAGSSPHGNGSRQDGVDLIDRWITQKAQTKFFYVTNFTDMNQLEPANTDYVFGLFNNDHMNYELERNKTTNNANREPSLKEMTEKAIDILLRHGDGFFLAFEGGKIDHGHHAGKAKLAMYDVLAFDEAIEVAVNKLGTEETLFVVTADHSHSPSMGGYAKRGKKLYFGFRWRS
;
A
#
# COMPACT_ATOMS: atom_id res chain seq x y z
N MET A 1 5.80 23.85 10.52
CA MET A 1 6.82 22.79 10.34
C MET A 1 6.22 21.52 10.91
N PHE A 2 5.89 20.51 10.08
CA PHE A 2 5.35 19.26 10.62
C PHE A 2 6.45 18.58 11.44
N ARG A 3 6.26 18.52 12.76
CA ARG A 3 7.17 17.89 13.71
C ARG A 3 7.13 16.35 13.65
N CYS A 4 6.29 15.80 12.77
CA CYS A 4 6.03 14.38 12.63
C CYS A 4 6.23 14.00 11.16
N SER A 5 7.36 13.40 10.81
CA SER A 5 7.57 12.81 9.49
C SER A 5 7.42 11.30 9.63
N PRO A 6 6.50 10.65 8.90
CA PRO A 6 6.40 9.20 8.91
C PRO A 6 7.73 8.56 8.53
N GLN A 7 8.13 7.48 9.22
CA GLN A 7 9.30 6.66 8.88
C GLN A 7 9.05 5.85 7.60
N VAL A 8 7.83 5.34 7.42
CA VAL A 8 7.46 4.52 6.27
C VAL A 8 6.26 5.13 5.56
N ILE A 9 6.39 5.38 4.25
CA ILE A 9 5.28 5.77 3.38
C ILE A 9 5.32 4.86 2.17
N PHE A 10 4.26 4.09 1.94
CA PHE A 10 4.11 3.19 0.81
C PHE A 10 2.78 3.41 0.12
N GLY A 11 2.79 3.48 -1.22
CA GLY A 11 1.56 3.58 -2.01
C GLY A 11 1.79 3.99 -3.45
N GLY A 12 0.75 4.56 -4.06
CA GLY A 12 0.79 5.08 -5.42
C GLY A 12 0.72 6.61 -5.48
N ARG A 13 0.17 7.12 -6.58
CA ARG A 13 -0.09 8.53 -6.88
C ARG A 13 1.17 9.38 -6.98
N ARG A 14 2.27 8.82 -7.48
CA ARG A 14 3.56 9.54 -7.67
C ARG A 14 3.40 10.87 -8.40
N ARG A 15 2.51 10.94 -9.40
CA ARG A 15 2.25 12.17 -10.17
C ARG A 15 1.77 13.35 -9.31
N MET A 16 1.18 13.09 -8.14
CA MET A 16 0.69 14.13 -7.22
C MET A 16 1.81 14.80 -6.42
N PHE A 17 3.01 14.20 -6.40
CA PHE A 17 4.20 14.73 -5.74
C PHE A 17 5.12 15.50 -6.69
N LEU A 18 4.88 15.41 -8.00
CA LEU A 18 5.76 15.94 -9.03
C LEU A 18 5.14 17.14 -9.75
N PRO A 19 5.96 18.12 -10.17
CA PRO A 19 5.49 19.30 -10.89
C PRO A 19 4.98 18.94 -12.29
N LYS A 20 3.94 19.63 -12.75
CA LYS A 20 3.37 19.48 -14.09
C LYS A 20 4.30 20.04 -15.17
N ALA A 21 5.04 21.10 -14.86
CA ALA A 21 5.96 21.77 -15.75
C ALA A 21 7.30 22.02 -15.05
N GLY A 22 8.38 22.07 -15.81
CA GLY A 22 9.75 22.14 -15.31
C GLY A 22 10.49 20.80 -15.41
N SER A 23 11.79 20.82 -15.13
CA SER A 23 12.62 19.62 -15.10
C SER A 23 12.71 19.11 -13.67
N SER A 24 12.01 18.02 -13.37
CA SER A 24 12.22 17.23 -12.15
C SER A 24 13.08 16.01 -12.48
N PRO A 25 14.09 15.68 -11.65
CA PRO A 25 14.87 14.44 -11.80
C PRO A 25 14.03 13.17 -11.55
N HIS A 26 12.84 13.33 -10.96
CA HIS A 26 11.91 12.25 -10.62
C HIS A 26 10.74 12.13 -11.60
N GLY A 27 10.73 12.95 -12.66
CA GLY A 27 9.77 12.91 -13.76
C GLY A 27 8.64 13.94 -13.64
N ASN A 28 7.65 13.84 -14.54
CA ASN A 28 6.57 14.82 -14.63
C ASN A 28 5.34 14.37 -13.83
N GLY A 29 4.64 15.35 -13.25
CA GLY A 29 3.44 15.11 -12.46
C GLY A 29 2.28 16.04 -12.77
N SER A 30 1.53 16.38 -11.74
CA SER A 30 0.27 17.15 -11.84
C SER A 30 0.26 18.40 -10.97
N ARG A 31 1.31 18.66 -10.19
CA ARG A 31 1.36 19.85 -9.33
C ARG A 31 1.54 21.13 -10.15
N GLN A 32 0.76 22.16 -9.82
CA GLN A 32 0.77 23.44 -10.55
C GLN A 32 1.73 24.48 -9.93
N ASP A 33 2.28 24.19 -8.76
CA ASP A 33 3.16 25.09 -8.02
C ASP A 33 4.65 24.95 -8.40
N GLY A 34 4.97 24.09 -9.37
CA GLY A 34 6.35 23.87 -9.82
C GLY A 34 7.24 23.15 -8.81
N VAL A 35 6.69 22.66 -7.69
CA VAL A 35 7.46 22.02 -6.62
C VAL A 35 7.55 20.52 -6.84
N ASP A 36 8.77 19.98 -6.75
CA ASP A 36 9.03 18.56 -6.58
C ASP A 36 9.07 18.20 -5.09
N LEU A 37 8.02 17.50 -4.63
CA LEU A 37 7.95 17.08 -3.23
C LEU A 37 8.80 15.86 -2.91
N ILE A 38 9.18 15.07 -3.92
CA ILE A 38 10.07 13.92 -3.74
C ILE A 38 11.48 14.45 -3.48
N ASP A 39 11.95 15.37 -4.32
CA ASP A 39 13.25 16.02 -4.15
C ASP A 39 13.31 16.81 -2.82
N ARG A 40 12.23 17.50 -2.46
CA ARG A 40 12.11 18.18 -1.17
C ARG A 40 12.20 17.20 0.01
N TRP A 41 11.54 16.05 -0.07
CA TRP A 41 11.61 15.03 0.97
C TRP A 41 13.02 14.44 1.07
N ILE A 42 13.65 14.11 -0.06
CA ILE A 42 15.05 13.65 -0.13
C ILE A 42 15.99 14.64 0.52
N THR A 43 15.87 15.93 0.18
CA THR A 43 16.68 17.01 0.77
C THR A 43 16.48 17.09 2.29
N GLN A 44 15.25 16.94 2.78
CA GLN A 44 14.96 16.92 4.21
C GLN A 44 15.54 15.70 4.94
N LYS A 45 15.74 14.58 4.25
CA LYS A 45 16.25 13.33 4.80
C LYS A 45 17.72 13.06 4.53
N ALA A 46 18.42 13.97 3.83
CA ALA A 46 19.81 13.78 3.39
C ALA A 46 20.81 13.39 4.48
N GLN A 47 20.53 13.69 5.76
CA GLN A 47 21.37 13.35 6.92
C GLN A 47 20.91 12.09 7.67
N THR A 48 20.03 11.28 7.07
CA THR A 48 19.48 10.04 7.64
C THR A 48 19.65 8.91 6.66
N LYS A 49 19.44 7.66 7.07
CA LYS A 49 19.44 6.51 6.15
C LYS A 49 18.10 6.38 5.46
N PHE A 50 17.89 7.22 4.45
CA PHE A 50 16.63 7.27 3.71
C PHE A 50 16.70 6.51 2.39
N PHE A 51 15.55 6.00 1.96
CA PHE A 51 15.40 5.35 0.65
C PHE A 51 14.15 5.85 -0.06
N TYR A 52 14.29 6.20 -1.32
CA TYR A 52 13.17 6.44 -2.23
C TYR A 52 13.09 5.27 -3.22
N VAL A 53 11.97 4.55 -3.23
CA VAL A 53 11.79 3.31 -4.02
C VAL A 53 10.55 3.41 -4.90
N THR A 54 10.58 2.78 -6.08
CA THR A 54 9.48 2.94 -7.06
C THR A 54 8.95 1.62 -7.63
N ASN A 55 9.49 0.49 -7.19
CA ASN A 55 9.07 -0.85 -7.61
C ASN A 55 9.27 -1.85 -6.48
N PHE A 56 8.75 -3.07 -6.67
CA PHE A 56 8.89 -4.17 -5.71
C PHE A 56 10.36 -4.53 -5.44
N THR A 57 11.22 -4.58 -6.45
CA THR A 57 12.62 -5.01 -6.26
C THR A 57 13.38 -4.07 -5.33
N ASP A 58 13.30 -2.77 -5.58
CA ASP A 58 13.97 -1.76 -4.75
C ASP A 58 13.44 -1.81 -3.31
N MET A 59 12.13 -1.99 -3.13
CA MET A 59 11.51 -2.16 -1.80
C MET A 59 11.98 -3.44 -1.11
N ASN A 60 12.08 -4.54 -1.85
CA ASN A 60 12.46 -5.84 -1.30
C ASN A 60 13.93 -5.87 -0.86
N GLN A 61 14.80 -5.15 -1.57
CA GLN A 61 16.22 -4.97 -1.25
C GLN A 61 16.48 -4.04 -0.05
N LEU A 62 15.45 -3.38 0.48
CA LEU A 62 15.60 -2.59 1.70
C LEU A 62 15.94 -3.51 2.86
N GLU A 63 17.13 -3.31 3.40
CA GLU A 63 17.54 -3.89 4.67
C GLU A 63 16.82 -3.15 5.79
N PRO A 64 15.87 -3.80 6.50
CA PRO A 64 15.14 -3.13 7.56
C PRO A 64 16.12 -2.48 8.50
N ALA A 65 17.13 -3.23 8.97
CA ALA A 65 18.24 -2.85 9.87
C ALA A 65 19.01 -1.56 9.50
N ASN A 66 18.90 -1.09 8.25
CA ASN A 66 19.64 0.07 7.78
C ASN A 66 18.73 1.15 7.18
N THR A 67 17.42 1.09 7.43
CA THR A 67 16.41 2.00 6.88
C THR A 67 15.77 2.83 7.98
N ASP A 68 16.10 4.13 8.05
CA ASP A 68 15.47 5.07 9.00
C ASP A 68 14.18 5.68 8.42
N TYR A 69 14.21 5.97 7.12
CA TYR A 69 13.08 6.54 6.39
C TYR A 69 12.94 5.88 5.03
N VAL A 70 11.71 5.58 4.62
CA VAL A 70 11.43 5.11 3.28
C VAL A 70 10.20 5.80 2.71
N PHE A 71 10.33 6.21 1.45
CA PHE A 71 9.23 6.72 0.65
C PHE A 71 9.11 5.88 -0.62
N GLY A 72 8.12 4.97 -0.64
CA GLY A 72 7.83 4.11 -1.77
C GLY A 72 6.61 4.56 -2.54
N LEU A 73 6.81 4.93 -3.81
CA LEU A 73 5.75 5.36 -4.73
C LEU A 73 5.75 4.46 -5.98
N PHE A 74 4.89 3.45 -5.97
CA PHE A 74 4.95 2.31 -6.89
C PHE A 74 4.12 2.48 -8.17
N ASN A 75 3.28 3.53 -8.24
CA ASN A 75 2.50 3.86 -9.44
C ASN A 75 2.33 5.39 -9.57
N ASN A 76 2.25 5.88 -10.81
CA ASN A 76 1.93 7.28 -11.12
C ASN A 76 0.54 7.68 -10.64
N ASP A 77 -0.44 6.78 -10.71
CA ASP A 77 -1.79 6.91 -10.17
C ASP A 77 -1.96 5.95 -8.97
N HIS A 78 -3.19 5.65 -8.55
CA HIS A 78 -3.46 4.54 -7.64
C HIS A 78 -2.74 3.28 -8.10
N MET A 79 -2.35 2.43 -7.15
CA MET A 79 -1.84 1.09 -7.47
C MET A 79 -2.91 0.29 -8.25
N ASN A 80 -2.55 -0.82 -8.89
CA ASN A 80 -3.52 -1.65 -9.57
C ASN A 80 -4.42 -2.40 -8.58
N TYR A 81 -5.60 -2.84 -9.04
CA TYR A 81 -6.40 -3.81 -8.28
C TYR A 81 -5.61 -5.09 -8.06
N GLU A 82 -5.80 -5.77 -6.92
CA GLU A 82 -5.02 -6.98 -6.62
C GLU A 82 -5.23 -8.09 -7.66
N LEU A 83 -6.41 -8.17 -8.29
CA LEU A 83 -6.66 -9.14 -9.36
C LEU A 83 -5.89 -8.82 -10.66
N GLU A 84 -5.62 -7.54 -10.92
CA GLU A 84 -5.04 -7.04 -12.18
C GLU A 84 -3.54 -6.76 -12.05
N ARG A 85 -3.02 -6.64 -10.83
CA ARG A 85 -1.60 -6.41 -10.54
C ARG A 85 -0.74 -7.54 -11.11
N ASN A 86 0.41 -7.18 -11.67
CA ASN A 86 1.39 -8.16 -12.11
C ASN A 86 1.98 -8.89 -10.89
N LYS A 87 1.76 -10.22 -10.81
CA LYS A 87 2.22 -11.07 -9.70
C LYS A 87 3.51 -11.83 -9.99
N THR A 88 4.09 -11.65 -11.17
CA THR A 88 5.26 -12.42 -11.58
C THR A 88 6.47 -11.95 -10.77
N THR A 89 6.99 -12.83 -9.92
CA THR A 89 8.06 -12.52 -8.95
C THR A 89 9.41 -12.22 -9.60
N ASN A 90 9.61 -12.61 -10.86
CA ASN A 90 10.81 -12.28 -11.64
C ASN A 90 10.71 -10.94 -12.40
N ASN A 91 9.57 -10.24 -12.36
CA ASN A 91 9.46 -8.90 -12.93
C ASN A 91 9.91 -7.85 -11.92
N ALA A 92 11.09 -7.29 -12.13
CA ALA A 92 11.67 -6.33 -11.21
C ALA A 92 10.86 -5.01 -11.07
N ASN A 93 10.00 -4.70 -12.04
CA ASN A 93 9.28 -3.42 -12.12
C ASN A 93 7.81 -3.52 -11.69
N ARG A 94 7.38 -4.63 -11.06
CA ARG A 94 6.00 -4.76 -10.59
C ARG A 94 5.72 -3.93 -9.33
N GLU A 95 4.44 -3.72 -9.07
CA GLU A 95 3.98 -3.21 -7.78
C GLU A 95 4.07 -4.28 -6.68
N PRO A 96 4.46 -3.91 -5.45
CA PRO A 96 4.27 -4.76 -4.28
C PRO A 96 2.76 -4.93 -3.98
N SER A 97 2.39 -6.06 -3.37
CA SER A 97 1.05 -6.25 -2.81
C SER A 97 0.89 -5.48 -1.51
N LEU A 98 -0.37 -5.32 -1.05
CA LEU A 98 -0.64 -4.70 0.25
C LEU A 98 0.00 -5.49 1.40
N LYS A 99 -0.03 -6.82 1.32
CA LYS A 99 0.68 -7.73 2.23
C LYS A 99 2.19 -7.46 2.25
N GLU A 100 2.83 -7.39 1.07
CA GLU A 100 4.28 -7.17 0.96
C GLU A 100 4.70 -5.80 1.51
N MET A 101 3.91 -4.75 1.24
CA MET A 101 4.14 -3.42 1.80
C MET A 101 3.98 -3.41 3.33
N THR A 102 2.94 -4.08 3.84
CA THR A 102 2.65 -4.17 5.28
C THR A 102 3.77 -4.91 6.01
N GLU A 103 4.21 -6.04 5.47
CA GLU A 103 5.31 -6.81 6.03
C GLU A 103 6.61 -6.00 6.09
N LYS A 104 7.01 -5.35 4.99
CA LYS A 104 8.21 -4.52 4.97
C LYS A 104 8.10 -3.31 5.91
N ALA A 105 6.92 -2.71 6.01
CA ALA A 105 6.69 -1.58 6.92
C ALA A 105 6.87 -2.01 8.39
N ILE A 106 6.30 -3.15 8.77
CA ILE A 106 6.46 -3.73 10.11
C ILE A 106 7.94 -4.02 10.40
N ASP A 107 8.65 -4.66 9.48
CA ASP A 107 10.06 -4.99 9.66
C ASP A 107 10.93 -3.75 9.90
N ILE A 108 10.64 -2.64 9.22
CA ILE A 108 11.34 -1.37 9.41
C ILE A 108 10.98 -0.74 10.76
N LEU A 109 9.67 -0.66 11.07
CA LEU A 109 9.15 0.04 12.25
C LEU A 109 9.52 -0.66 13.57
N LEU A 110 9.55 -1.99 13.60
CA LEU A 110 9.90 -2.77 14.80
C LEU A 110 11.27 -2.42 15.38
N ARG A 111 12.19 -1.88 14.56
CA ARG A 111 13.53 -1.54 15.01
C ARG A 111 13.64 -0.24 15.79
N HIS A 112 12.61 0.61 15.76
CA HIS A 112 12.64 1.92 16.39
C HIS A 112 12.38 1.89 17.90
N GLY A 113 12.10 0.71 18.50
CA GLY A 113 12.17 0.44 19.94
C GLY A 113 11.04 1.02 20.80
N ASP A 114 10.44 2.15 20.40
CA ASP A 114 9.45 2.89 21.20
C ASP A 114 7.98 2.54 20.85
N GLY A 115 7.77 1.39 20.19
CA GLY A 115 6.50 1.06 19.55
C GLY A 115 6.24 1.90 18.30
N PHE A 116 5.12 1.66 17.61
CA PHE A 116 4.77 2.40 16.42
C PHE A 116 3.26 2.44 16.19
N PHE A 117 2.85 3.40 15.36
CA PHE A 117 1.54 3.42 14.73
C PHE A 117 1.71 3.06 13.26
N LEU A 118 0.94 2.07 12.79
CA LEU A 118 0.89 1.68 11.38
C LEU A 118 -0.57 1.66 10.92
N ALA A 119 -0.83 2.38 9.84
CA ALA A 119 -2.07 2.29 9.10
C ALA A 119 -1.78 1.74 7.70
N PHE A 120 -2.57 0.76 7.28
CA PHE A 120 -2.59 0.25 5.91
C PHE A 120 -4.04 0.14 5.45
N GLU A 121 -4.28 0.41 4.17
CA GLU A 121 -5.62 0.64 3.63
C GLU A 121 -5.87 -0.22 2.39
N GLY A 122 -6.98 -0.95 2.39
CA GLY A 122 -7.52 -1.64 1.22
C GLY A 122 -8.28 -0.69 0.27
N GLY A 123 -7.71 0.47 -0.09
CA GLY A 123 -8.47 1.57 -0.73
C GLY A 123 -9.11 1.24 -2.09
N LYS A 124 -8.69 0.17 -2.76
CA LYS A 124 -9.29 -0.29 -4.02
C LYS A 124 -10.62 -1.02 -3.85
N ILE A 125 -10.98 -1.43 -2.63
CA ILE A 125 -12.30 -2.01 -2.33
C ILE A 125 -13.41 -1.01 -2.72
N ASP A 126 -13.26 0.23 -2.26
CA ASP A 126 -14.15 1.36 -2.58
C ASP A 126 -14.26 1.59 -4.09
N HIS A 127 -13.12 1.67 -4.77
CA HIS A 127 -13.06 1.89 -6.22
C HIS A 127 -13.77 0.77 -7.01
N GLY A 128 -13.61 -0.48 -6.56
CA GLY A 128 -14.28 -1.63 -7.17
C GLY A 128 -15.79 -1.54 -7.01
N HIS A 129 -16.27 -1.11 -5.85
CA HIS A 129 -17.69 -0.88 -5.60
C HIS A 129 -18.27 0.28 -6.42
N HIS A 130 -17.58 1.43 -6.47
CA HIS A 130 -18.00 2.57 -7.30
C HIS A 130 -18.09 2.21 -8.79
N ALA A 131 -17.21 1.34 -9.27
CA ALA A 131 -17.22 0.87 -10.66
C ALA A 131 -18.27 -0.24 -10.94
N GLY A 132 -19.01 -0.70 -9.94
CA GLY A 132 -19.91 -1.86 -10.07
C GLY A 132 -19.17 -3.19 -10.31
N LYS A 133 -17.86 -3.23 -10.04
CA LYS A 133 -16.98 -4.38 -10.29
C LYS A 133 -16.80 -5.20 -9.03
N ALA A 134 -17.87 -5.87 -8.59
CA ALA A 134 -17.89 -6.67 -7.36
C ALA A 134 -16.76 -7.72 -7.28
N LYS A 135 -16.37 -8.30 -8.42
CA LYS A 135 -15.22 -9.23 -8.46
C LYS A 135 -13.92 -8.54 -8.03
N LEU A 136 -13.61 -7.35 -8.57
CA LEU A 136 -12.40 -6.62 -8.20
C LEU A 136 -12.44 -6.23 -6.71
N ALA A 137 -13.54 -5.62 -6.26
CA ALA A 137 -13.71 -5.24 -4.86
C ALA A 137 -13.45 -6.42 -3.91
N MET A 138 -13.99 -7.61 -4.22
CA MET A 138 -13.81 -8.79 -3.38
C MET A 138 -12.37 -9.34 -3.38
N TYR A 139 -11.65 -9.27 -4.50
CA TYR A 139 -10.23 -9.66 -4.52
C TYR A 139 -9.35 -8.66 -3.75
N ASP A 140 -9.69 -7.38 -3.73
CA ASP A 140 -9.02 -6.39 -2.90
C ASP A 140 -9.38 -6.52 -1.40
N VAL A 141 -10.59 -6.99 -1.06
CA VAL A 141 -10.92 -7.42 0.32
C VAL A 141 -10.02 -8.56 0.78
N LEU A 142 -9.78 -9.58 -0.07
CA LEU A 142 -8.83 -10.65 0.26
C LEU A 142 -7.41 -10.13 0.43
N ALA A 143 -6.98 -9.19 -0.41
CA ALA A 143 -5.65 -8.58 -0.30
C ALA A 143 -5.47 -7.86 1.04
N PHE A 144 -6.52 -7.19 1.53
CA PHE A 144 -6.55 -6.54 2.83
C PHE A 144 -6.56 -7.55 3.97
N ASP A 145 -7.35 -8.62 3.87
CA ASP A 145 -7.37 -9.73 4.84
C ASP A 145 -5.98 -10.41 4.97
N GLU A 146 -5.30 -10.67 3.85
CA GLU A 146 -3.93 -11.19 3.83
C GLU A 146 -2.91 -10.23 4.48
N ALA A 147 -3.14 -8.91 4.40
CA ALA A 147 -2.32 -7.91 5.07
C ALA A 147 -2.58 -7.85 6.58
N ILE A 148 -3.83 -8.05 7.01
CA ILE A 148 -4.18 -8.21 8.43
C ILE A 148 -3.53 -9.48 8.99
N GLU A 149 -3.66 -10.60 8.28
CA GLU A 149 -3.07 -11.88 8.68
C GLU A 149 -1.56 -11.75 8.88
N VAL A 150 -0.83 -11.13 7.95
CA VAL A 150 0.63 -10.96 8.11
C VAL A 150 0.96 -10.04 9.29
N ALA A 151 0.18 -8.99 9.53
CA ALA A 151 0.42 -8.09 10.66
C ALA A 151 0.19 -8.79 12.00
N VAL A 152 -0.91 -9.53 12.16
CA VAL A 152 -1.22 -10.31 13.36
C VAL A 152 -0.16 -11.37 13.61
N ASN A 153 0.27 -12.09 12.56
CA ASN A 153 1.28 -13.13 12.69
C ASN A 153 2.66 -12.58 13.07
N LYS A 154 3.02 -11.38 12.61
CA LYS A 154 4.34 -10.78 12.90
C LYS A 154 4.42 -10.09 14.26
N LEU A 155 3.33 -9.49 14.72
CA LEU A 155 3.34 -8.66 15.93
C LEU A 155 2.76 -9.36 17.15
N GLY A 156 1.93 -10.38 16.97
CA GLY A 156 1.16 -10.98 18.07
C GLY A 156 0.16 -9.98 18.67
N THR A 157 -0.61 -10.41 19.67
CA THR A 157 -1.68 -9.60 20.29
C THR A 157 -1.38 -9.20 21.73
N GLU A 158 -0.23 -9.60 22.27
CA GLU A 158 0.15 -9.31 23.66
C GLU A 158 0.48 -7.83 23.86
N GLU A 159 1.20 -7.23 22.90
CA GLU A 159 1.66 -5.83 22.97
C GLU A 159 1.14 -4.95 21.82
N THR A 160 0.30 -5.51 20.95
CA THR A 160 -0.22 -4.80 19.76
C THR A 160 -1.75 -4.79 19.73
N LEU A 161 -2.32 -3.59 19.63
CA LEU A 161 -3.75 -3.39 19.38
C LEU A 161 -4.02 -3.34 17.87
N PHE A 162 -4.85 -4.27 17.38
CA PHE A 162 -5.37 -4.24 16.02
C PHE A 162 -6.77 -3.64 15.99
N VAL A 163 -6.98 -2.66 15.11
CA VAL A 163 -8.29 -2.11 14.80
C VAL A 163 -8.54 -2.26 13.31
N VAL A 164 -9.55 -3.05 12.96
CA VAL A 164 -10.01 -3.21 11.58
C VAL A 164 -11.38 -2.58 11.47
N THR A 165 -11.54 -1.66 10.53
CA THR A 165 -12.80 -0.94 10.31
C THR A 165 -12.93 -0.53 8.85
N ALA A 166 -14.11 -0.03 8.50
CA ALA A 166 -14.38 0.66 7.24
C ALA A 166 -14.71 2.13 7.54
N ASP A 167 -14.29 3.03 6.66
CA ASP A 167 -14.64 4.44 6.71
C ASP A 167 -16.11 4.67 6.33
N HIS A 168 -16.63 3.90 5.37
CA HIS A 168 -18.05 3.78 5.05
C HIS A 168 -18.38 2.45 4.35
N SER A 169 -19.67 2.22 4.08
CA SER A 169 -20.14 1.11 3.23
C SER A 169 -20.42 1.61 1.80
N HIS A 170 -20.73 0.67 0.92
CA HIS A 170 -21.43 0.91 -0.36
C HIS A 170 -22.82 0.25 -0.32
N SER A 171 -23.47 0.15 -1.47
CA SER A 171 -24.75 -0.57 -1.64
C SER A 171 -24.61 -1.98 -2.27
N PRO A 172 -23.65 -2.85 -1.87
CA PRO A 172 -23.61 -4.21 -2.38
C PRO A 172 -24.76 -5.02 -1.75
N SER A 173 -25.48 -5.77 -2.58
CA SER A 173 -26.49 -6.72 -2.10
C SER A 173 -26.10 -8.14 -2.49
N MET A 174 -26.03 -9.04 -1.51
CA MET A 174 -25.92 -10.48 -1.75
C MET A 174 -27.31 -11.11 -1.64
N GLY A 175 -27.89 -11.51 -2.77
CA GLY A 175 -29.24 -12.07 -2.84
C GLY A 175 -29.32 -13.41 -3.59
N GLY A 176 -30.56 -13.90 -3.77
CA GLY A 176 -30.84 -15.17 -4.45
C GLY A 176 -30.82 -16.40 -3.53
N TYR A 177 -31.03 -17.59 -4.11
CA TYR A 177 -31.17 -18.87 -3.40
C TYR A 177 -30.01 -19.83 -3.71
N ALA A 178 -28.77 -19.32 -3.69
CA ALA A 178 -27.59 -20.12 -3.98
C ALA A 178 -27.37 -21.19 -2.89
N LYS A 179 -27.15 -22.45 -3.30
CA LYS A 179 -26.75 -23.52 -2.37
C LYS A 179 -25.38 -23.22 -1.77
N ARG A 180 -25.15 -23.68 -0.54
CA ARG A 180 -23.83 -23.61 0.14
C ARG A 180 -22.72 -24.15 -0.76
N GLY A 181 -21.58 -23.47 -0.78
CA GLY A 181 -20.40 -23.86 -1.57
C GLY A 181 -20.43 -23.42 -3.04
N LYS A 182 -21.48 -22.74 -3.51
CA LYS A 182 -21.48 -22.09 -4.82
C LYS A 182 -20.58 -20.85 -4.81
N LYS A 183 -19.92 -20.60 -5.93
CA LYS A 183 -18.98 -19.49 -6.12
C LYS A 183 -19.71 -18.16 -6.06
N LEU A 184 -19.26 -17.26 -5.20
CA LEU A 184 -19.71 -15.86 -5.13
C LEU A 184 -18.95 -15.09 -6.22
N TYR A 185 -19.49 -15.01 -7.44
CA TYR A 185 -18.83 -14.44 -8.64
C TYR A 185 -17.70 -15.32 -9.23
N PHE A 186 -17.83 -15.64 -10.53
CA PHE A 186 -16.91 -16.38 -11.42
C PHE A 186 -15.53 -16.82 -10.88
N GLY A 187 -15.51 -17.73 -9.89
CA GLY A 187 -14.28 -18.34 -9.39
C GLY A 187 -14.01 -18.19 -7.90
N PHE A 188 -14.62 -17.23 -7.21
CA PHE A 188 -14.30 -16.93 -5.81
C PHE A 188 -14.86 -17.99 -4.85
N ARG A 189 -14.02 -18.41 -3.91
CA ARG A 189 -14.36 -19.31 -2.79
C ARG A 189 -13.63 -18.78 -1.55
N TRP A 190 -14.40 -18.34 -0.55
CA TRP A 190 -13.84 -17.98 0.76
C TRP A 190 -13.15 -19.22 1.35
N ARG A 191 -11.91 -19.07 1.82
CA ARG A 191 -11.22 -20.15 2.52
C ARG A 191 -11.79 -20.21 3.94
N SER A 192 -12.28 -21.40 4.31
CA SER A 192 -12.71 -21.75 5.66
C SER A 192 -11.69 -22.66 6.28
#